data_AF-A0A6I6FB37-F1
#
_entry.id   AF-A0A6I6FB37-F1
#
_cell.length_a   1.000
_cell.length_b   1.000
_cell.length_c   1.000
_cell.angle_alpha   90.00
_cell.angle_beta   90.00
_cell.angle_gamma   90.00
#
_symmetry.space_group_name_H-M   'P 1'
#
loop_
_entity.id
_entity.type
_entity.pdbx_description
1 polymer ?
#
loop_
_entity_poly.entity_id
_entity_poly.type
_entity_poly.pdbx_seq_one_letter_code
_entity_poly.pdbx_strand_id
1 'polypeptide(L)'
;MSSNANYIANAYANFSLLGIVVFSIILALVFLFIEYFSLNKKYKEYIILISFSAVFVLTNSALLTTLSNHGLAFSIIMSYIFMKAVNSKENSKEPNI
;
A
#
# COMPACT_ATOMS: atom_id res chain seq x y z
N MET A 1 -25.92 -9.40 -4.80
CA MET A 1 -24.45 -9.26 -4.75
C MET A 1 -24.14 -7.78 -4.57
N SER A 2 -23.65 -7.36 -3.40
CA SER A 2 -23.31 -5.96 -3.14
C SER A 2 -21.88 -5.69 -3.61
N SER A 3 -21.72 -4.83 -4.60
CA SER A 3 -20.43 -4.37 -5.15
C SER A 3 -19.68 -3.42 -4.21
N ASN A 4 -20.28 -3.04 -3.09
CA ASN A 4 -19.76 -2.08 -2.12
C ASN A 4 -19.52 -2.76 -0.76
N ALA A 5 -19.05 -4.01 -0.81
CA ALA A 5 -18.64 -4.76 0.36
C ALA A 5 -17.16 -4.50 0.61
N ASN A 6 -16.83 -4.09 1.84
CA ASN A 6 -15.46 -3.93 2.29
C ASN A 6 -14.65 -5.23 2.09
N TYR A 7 -13.32 -5.15 2.16
CA TYR A 7 -12.48 -6.30 1.82
C TYR A 7 -12.78 -7.56 2.65
N ILE A 8 -13.22 -7.41 3.91
CA ILE A 8 -13.57 -8.52 4.81
C ILE A 8 -14.87 -9.18 4.35
N ALA A 9 -15.91 -8.39 4.12
CA ALA A 9 -17.21 -8.88 3.66
C ALA A 9 -17.09 -9.55 2.29
N ASN A 10 -16.27 -8.98 1.39
CA ASN A 10 -15.98 -9.61 0.10
C ASN A 10 -15.20 -10.93 0.26
N ALA A 11 -14.20 -10.98 1.13
CA ALA A 11 -13.44 -12.21 1.37
C ALA A 11 -14.31 -13.33 1.96
N TYR A 12 -15.19 -12.97 2.90
CA TYR A 12 -16.16 -13.91 3.49
C TYR A 12 -17.19 -14.41 2.47
N ALA A 13 -17.71 -13.52 1.62
CA ALA A 13 -18.70 -13.91 0.62
C ALA A 13 -18.16 -14.89 -0.42
N ASN A 14 -16.87 -14.79 -0.79
CA ASN A 14 -16.28 -15.63 -1.83
C ASN A 14 -15.62 -16.90 -1.28
N PHE A 15 -15.03 -16.85 -0.08
CA PHE A 15 -14.20 -17.94 0.46
C PHE A 15 -14.48 -18.23 1.95
N SER A 16 -15.59 -17.73 2.48
CA SER A 16 -16.00 -17.89 3.89
C SER A 16 -14.89 -17.45 4.86
N LEU A 17 -14.76 -18.11 6.00
CA LEU A 17 -13.80 -17.76 7.04
C LEU A 17 -12.34 -17.85 6.57
N LEU A 18 -12.03 -18.84 5.71
CA LEU A 18 -10.70 -19.02 5.13
C LEU A 18 -10.30 -17.82 4.25
N GLY A 19 -11.27 -17.27 3.51
CA GLY A 19 -11.11 -16.03 2.76
C GLY A 19 -10.59 -14.88 3.60
N ILE A 20 -11.23 -14.63 4.76
CA ILE A 20 -10.84 -13.53 5.64
C ILE A 20 -9.37 -13.66 6.05
N VAL A 21 -8.93 -14.87 6.40
CA VAL A 21 -7.54 -15.13 6.83
C VAL A 21 -6.56 -14.86 5.68
N VAL A 22 -6.82 -15.43 4.50
CA VAL A 22 -5.93 -15.26 3.33
C VAL A 22 -5.85 -13.79 2.91
N PHE A 23 -6.98 -13.10 2.81
CA PHE A 23 -7.00 -11.69 2.41
C PHE A 23 -6.37 -10.77 3.47
N SER A 24 -6.48 -11.11 4.76
CA SER A 24 -5.77 -10.40 5.83
C SER A 24 -4.26 -10.57 5.73
N ILE A 25 -3.77 -11.77 5.39
CA ILE A 25 -2.33 -12.03 5.17
C ILE A 25 -1.82 -11.20 3.99
N ILE A 26 -2.57 -11.17 2.87
CA ILE A 26 -2.19 -10.36 1.71
C ILE A 26 -2.15 -8.88 2.08
N LEU A 27 -3.13 -8.39 2.84
CA LEU A 27 -3.14 -7.01 3.31
C LEU A 27 -1.95 -6.69 4.23
N ALA A 28 -1.59 -7.62 5.12
CA ALA A 28 -0.41 -7.47 5.97
C ALA A 28 0.88 -7.36 5.14
N LEU A 29 1.03 -8.15 4.07
CA LEU A 29 2.16 -8.02 3.16
C LEU A 29 2.21 -6.65 2.49
N VAL A 30 1.06 -6.12 2.05
CA VAL A 30 0.98 -4.76 1.49
C VAL A 30 1.44 -3.70 2.49
N PHE A 31 1.02 -3.81 3.76
CA PHE A 31 1.47 -2.88 4.80
C PHE A 31 2.96 -3.01 5.11
N LEU A 32 3.51 -4.22 5.12
CA LEU A 32 4.96 -4.43 5.27
C LEU A 32 5.75 -3.76 4.13
N PHE A 33 5.24 -3.78 2.90
CA PHE A 33 5.87 -3.05 1.79
C PHE A 33 5.86 -1.53 2.02
N ILE A 34 4.73 -0.97 2.45
CA ILE A 34 4.64 0.48 2.75
C ILE A 34 5.57 0.86 3.91
N GLU A 35 5.64 0.01 4.93
CA GLU A 35 6.54 0.20 6.07
C GLU A 35 8.01 0.16 5.64
N TYR A 36 8.39 -0.79 4.79
CA TYR A 36 9.74 -0.90 4.24
C TYR A 36 10.21 0.40 3.57
N PHE A 37 9.35 1.03 2.77
CA PHE A 37 9.69 2.33 2.15
C PHE A 37 9.70 3.49 3.16
N SER A 38 8.91 3.38 4.24
CA SER A 38 8.81 4.39 5.29
C SER A 38 9.92 4.34 6.35
N LEU A 39 10.85 3.37 6.28
CA LEU A 39 11.97 3.23 7.21
C LEU A 39 12.89 4.46 7.25
N ASN A 40 12.97 5.20 6.14
CA ASN A 40 13.74 6.44 6.09
C ASN A 40 12.93 7.60 6.71
N LYS A 41 13.19 7.87 8.00
CA LYS A 41 12.40 8.79 8.86
C LYS A 41 12.14 10.16 8.24
N LYS A 42 13.06 10.65 7.40
CA LYS A 42 13.00 11.97 6.77
C LYS A 42 11.79 12.16 5.85
N TYR A 43 11.27 11.08 5.27
CA TYR A 43 10.16 11.16 4.30
C TYR A 43 8.97 10.26 4.62
N LYS A 44 8.95 9.70 5.82
CA LYS A 44 7.89 8.81 6.31
C LYS A 44 6.49 9.42 6.16
N GLU A 45 6.32 10.70 6.50
CA GLU A 45 5.02 11.38 6.44
C GLU A 45 4.44 11.44 5.03
N TYR A 46 5.29 11.70 4.02
CA TYR A 46 4.87 11.74 2.62
C TYR A 46 4.44 10.36 2.11
N ILE A 47 5.19 9.30 2.47
CA ILE A 47 4.88 7.93 2.05
C ILE A 47 3.57 7.46 2.67
N ILE A 48 3.33 7.80 3.94
CA ILE A 48 2.07 7.52 4.63
C ILE A 48 0.91 8.28 3.96
N LEU A 49 1.06 9.58 3.68
CA LEU A 49 0.03 10.39 3.03
C LEU A 49 -0.37 9.85 1.65
N ILE A 50 0.61 9.47 0.84
CA ILE A 50 0.38 8.88 -0.49
C ILE A 50 -0.39 7.56 -0.36
N SER A 51 -0.02 6.73 0.62
CA SER A 51 -0.62 5.40 0.80
C SER A 51 -1.99 5.45 1.48
N PHE A 52 -2.24 6.45 2.34
CA PHE A 52 -3.42 6.53 3.20
C PHE A 52 -4.73 6.59 2.40
N SER A 53 -4.76 7.39 1.33
CA SER A 53 -5.94 7.52 0.47
C SER A 53 -6.36 6.17 -0.13
N ALA A 54 -5.39 5.39 -0.61
CA ALA A 54 -5.66 4.09 -1.19
C ALA A 54 -6.04 3.02 -0.14
N VAL A 55 -5.47 3.11 1.07
CA VAL A 55 -5.86 2.23 2.20
C VAL A 55 -7.27 2.57 2.70
N PHE A 56 -7.69 3.84 2.65
CA PHE A 56 -9.04 4.22 3.03
C PHE A 56 -10.10 3.59 2.11
N VAL A 57 -9.81 3.45 0.81
CA VAL A 57 -10.74 2.83 -0.14
C VAL A 57 -11.00 1.34 0.16
N LEU A 58 -10.06 0.66 0.83
CA LEU A 58 -10.22 -0.74 1.28
C LEU A 58 -11.42 -0.95 2.23
N THR A 59 -11.85 0.13 2.90
CA THR A 59 -13.00 0.10 3.82
C THR A 59 -14.33 -0.02 3.10
N ASN A 60 -14.38 0.26 1.79
CA ASN A 60 -15.61 0.20 0.98
C ASN A 60 -15.47 -0.71 -0.23
N SER A 61 -14.25 -1.11 -0.61
CA SER A 61 -14.00 -1.91 -1.80
C SER A 61 -13.28 -3.22 -1.48
N ALA A 62 -13.32 -4.15 -2.44
CA ALA A 62 -12.57 -5.40 -2.36
C ALA A 62 -11.06 -5.14 -2.43
N LEU A 63 -10.26 -5.98 -1.76
CA LEU A 63 -8.80 -5.87 -1.71
C LEU A 63 -8.17 -5.85 -3.13
N LEU A 64 -8.54 -6.83 -3.96
CA LEU A 64 -7.97 -6.99 -5.31
C LEU A 64 -8.33 -5.80 -6.22
N THR A 65 -9.58 -5.36 -6.15
CA THR A 65 -10.05 -4.16 -6.88
C THR A 65 -9.35 -2.91 -6.40
N THR A 66 -9.08 -2.79 -5.11
CA THR A 66 -8.34 -1.63 -4.57
C THR A 66 -6.88 -1.64 -4.97
N LEU A 67 -6.28 -2.83 -5.02
CA LEU A 67 -4.92 -3.03 -5.51
C LEU A 67 -4.78 -2.59 -6.97
N SER A 68 -5.70 -3.04 -7.84
CA SER A 68 -5.65 -2.78 -9.29
C SER A 68 -6.22 -1.41 -9.69
N ASN A 69 -7.42 -1.05 -9.20
CA ASN A 69 -8.22 0.03 -9.77
C ASN A 69 -8.32 1.27 -8.90
N HIS A 70 -8.14 1.15 -7.57
CA HIS A 70 -8.20 2.31 -6.66
C HIS A 70 -6.82 2.84 -6.25
N GLY A 71 -5.80 2.52 -7.05
CA GLY A 71 -4.51 3.20 -6.96
C GLY A 71 -3.61 2.76 -5.81
N LEU A 72 -3.91 1.65 -5.10
CA LEU A 72 -3.01 1.14 -4.05
C LEU A 72 -1.68 0.63 -4.67
N ALA A 73 -1.74 -0.16 -5.76
CA ALA A 73 -0.52 -0.55 -6.46
C ALA A 73 0.24 0.65 -7.03
N PHE A 74 -0.50 1.62 -7.60
CA PHE A 74 0.08 2.87 -8.09
C PHE A 74 0.76 3.68 -6.98
N SER A 75 0.16 3.73 -5.79
CA SER A 75 0.71 4.41 -4.62
C SER A 75 2.03 3.77 -4.18
N ILE A 76 2.10 2.43 -4.15
CA ILE A 76 3.33 1.70 -3.84
C ILE A 76 4.43 2.00 -4.86
N ILE A 77 4.08 2.00 -6.16
CA ILE A 77 5.03 2.33 -7.24
C ILE A 77 5.53 3.77 -7.09
N MET A 78 4.64 4.72 -6.79
CA MET A 78 5.04 6.12 -6.59
C MET A 78 5.92 6.30 -5.35
N SER A 79 5.61 5.63 -4.24
CA SER A 79 6.48 5.62 -3.06
C SER A 79 7.86 5.06 -3.37
N TYR A 80 7.95 4.00 -4.18
CA TYR A 80 9.22 3.44 -4.64
C TYR A 80 10.03 4.43 -5.51
N ILE A 81 9.38 5.04 -6.52
CA ILE A 81 10.03 6.01 -7.41
C ILE A 81 10.50 7.23 -6.62
N PHE A 82 9.66 7.76 -5.72
CA PHE A 82 9.98 8.88 -4.86
C PHE A 82 11.20 8.59 -4.00
N MET A 83 11.23 7.42 -3.34
CA MET A 83 12.35 7.01 -2.50
C MET A 83 13.65 6.87 -3.29
N LYS A 84 13.58 6.30 -4.50
CA LYS A 84 14.74 6.19 -5.40
C LYS A 84 15.27 7.55 -5.84
N ALA A 85 14.38 8.49 -6.18
CA ALA A 85 14.74 9.84 -6.60
C ALA A 85 15.40 10.63 -5.45
N VAL A 86 14.87 10.49 -4.24
CA VAL A 86 15.44 11.08 -3.02
C VAL A 86 16.85 10.56 -2.75
N ASN A 87 17.03 9.24 -2.72
CA ASN A 87 18.34 8.62 -2.44
C ASN A 87 19.39 9.03 -3.48
N SER A 88 18.99 9.16 -4.76
CA SER A 88 19.90 9.64 -5.81
C SER A 88 20.36 11.09 -5.59
N LYS A 89 19.51 11.96 -5.03
CA LYS A 89 19.89 13.34 -4.73
C LYS A 89 20.81 13.43 -3.50
N GLU A 90 20.65 12.58 -2.50
CA GLU A 90 21.54 12.54 -1.34
C GLU A 90 22.95 12.07 -1.73
N ASN A 91 23.07 10.98 -2.52
CA ASN A 91 24.38 10.50 -3.00
C ASN A 91 25.13 11.51 -3.88
N SER A 92 24.42 12.40 -4.60
CA SER A 92 25.06 13.46 -5.40
C SER A 92 25.59 14.64 -4.58
N LYS A 93 25.21 14.74 -3.29
CA LYS A 93 25.60 15.85 -2.41
C LYS A 93 26.79 15.52 -1.50
N GLU A 94 27.17 14.26 -1.37
CA GLU A 94 28.41 13.87 -0.71
C GLU A 94 29.55 13.95 -1.73
N PRO A 95 30.45 14.95 -1.65
CA PRO A 95 31.67 14.92 -2.44
C PRO A 95 32.48 13.70 -1.99
N ASN A 96 32.88 12.86 -2.95
CA ASN A 96 33.87 11.80 -2.72
C ASN A 96 35.11 12.43 -2.08
N ILE A 97 35.35 12.14 -0.80
CA ILE A 97 36.60 12.45 -0.09
C ILE A 97 37.59 11.32 -0.40
#